data_AF-A0AAW6QZP7-F1
#
_entry.id   AF-A0AAW6QZP7-F1
#
_cell.length_a   1.000
_cell.length_b   1.000
_cell.length_c   1.000
_cell.angle_alpha   90.00
_cell.angle_beta   90.00
_cell.angle_gamma   90.00
#
_symmetry.space_group_name_H-M   'P 1'
#
loop_
_entity.id
_entity.type
_entity.pdbx_description
1 polymer ?
#
loop_
_entity_poly.entity_id
_entity_poly.type
_entity_poly.pdbx_seq_one_letter_code
_entity_poly.pdbx_strand_id
1 'polypeptide(L)'
;MNALLKTWSRAKWVQWFCQGALLSCMLLGSVQAQDLATPNLTEASQYQPLFNQGADNAALVALSQKLNLGETVRGHFVQSRQLKVLKKPLISQGQFVFDKDQGLIWQQLTPFESLLILKDKQLIQRDSQGRVQVSSADASASAAAMGDLLPSLVSAMLGGDISGLSNHFELHFLAQKTLTNELAKENWQLGLTPKDPLMKKAIANMVLEGSDTLHALVLLSAAPSVSPQDITRIDFRELRQGKLSDAELAQFSIALTQKVPPRETDPQESKAK
;
A
#
# COMPACT_ATOMS: atom_id res chain seq x y z
N MET A 1 3.34 63.67 -7.99
CA MET A 1 4.59 62.89 -8.10
C MET A 1 4.24 61.47 -8.52
N ASN A 2 4.43 61.18 -9.81
CA ASN A 2 4.58 59.90 -10.53
C ASN A 2 3.83 58.65 -9.99
N ALA A 3 2.74 58.19 -10.59
CA ALA A 3 2.64 57.45 -11.87
C ALA A 3 2.92 55.93 -11.76
N LEU A 4 1.93 55.15 -12.22
CA LEU A 4 2.02 53.85 -12.94
C LEU A 4 2.04 52.52 -12.13
N LEU A 5 0.84 51.92 -12.06
CA LEU A 5 0.47 50.62 -12.63
C LEU A 5 1.56 49.51 -12.72
N LYS A 6 1.32 48.37 -12.05
CA LYS A 6 1.25 47.06 -12.74
C LYS A 6 0.61 45.95 -11.86
N THR A 7 -0.64 45.66 -12.24
CA THR A 7 -1.26 44.32 -12.40
C THR A 7 -1.30 43.34 -11.23
N TRP A 8 -2.49 43.26 -10.64
CA TRP A 8 -3.15 42.06 -10.14
C TRP A 8 -3.41 41.01 -11.24
N SER A 9 -3.32 39.72 -10.89
CA SER A 9 -4.24 38.68 -11.39
C SER A 9 -4.46 37.67 -10.24
N ARG A 10 -5.67 37.62 -9.67
CA ARG A 10 -6.76 36.67 -9.98
C ARG A 10 -6.43 35.19 -9.72
N ALA A 11 -6.27 34.81 -8.45
CA ALA A 11 -6.66 33.47 -7.94
C ALA A 11 -6.41 33.43 -6.43
N LYS A 12 -7.44 33.69 -5.61
CA LYS A 12 -7.59 33.32 -4.18
C LYS A 12 -8.72 34.13 -3.52
N TRP A 13 -9.95 33.99 -4.00
CA TRP A 13 -11.14 34.55 -3.33
C TRP A 13 -12.40 33.76 -3.72
N VAL A 14 -12.45 32.45 -3.48
CA VAL A 14 -13.74 31.75 -3.35
C VAL A 14 -13.57 30.60 -2.34
N GLN A 15 -13.50 30.96 -1.07
CA GLN A 15 -13.98 30.13 0.02
C GLN A 15 -14.84 31.07 0.88
N TRP A 16 -16.05 30.60 1.19
CA TRP A 16 -17.02 31.19 2.13
C TRP A 16 -17.88 32.34 1.58
N PHE A 17 -19.10 32.02 1.11
CA PHE A 17 -20.37 32.57 1.59
C PHE A 17 -21.54 32.03 0.75
N CYS A 18 -22.47 31.31 1.39
CA CYS A 18 -23.92 31.58 1.37
C CYS A 18 -24.71 30.32 1.79
N GLN A 19 -25.29 30.39 2.99
CA GLN A 19 -26.44 29.59 3.42
C GLN A 19 -27.72 30.13 2.79
N GLY A 20 -28.71 29.24 2.59
CA GLY A 20 -30.11 29.57 2.90
C GLY A 20 -31.18 29.20 1.87
N ALA A 21 -32.07 28.27 2.29
CA ALA A 21 -33.48 28.07 1.88
C ALA A 21 -33.78 27.41 0.51
N LEU A 22 -34.80 26.54 0.31
CA LEU A 22 -35.82 25.90 1.16
C LEU A 22 -36.52 24.77 0.34
N LEU A 23 -37.08 23.79 1.06
CA LEU A 23 -38.32 23.00 0.80
C LEU A 23 -38.42 21.99 -0.39
N SER A 24 -38.41 20.71 0.01
CA SER A 24 -39.49 19.70 -0.18
C SER A 24 -39.91 19.26 -1.59
N CYS A 25 -39.57 18.01 -1.93
CA CYS A 25 -40.50 17.09 -2.58
C CYS A 25 -40.17 15.63 -2.23
N MET A 26 -41.24 14.88 -1.98
CA MET A 26 -41.31 13.46 -1.64
C MET A 26 -40.72 12.60 -2.77
N LEU A 27 -40.12 11.46 -2.42
CA LEU A 27 -40.71 10.13 -2.68
C LEU A 27 -39.84 9.03 -2.09
N LEU A 28 -40.52 8.11 -1.40
CA LEU A 28 -40.01 6.88 -0.82
C LEU A 28 -39.49 5.96 -1.94
N GLY A 29 -38.18 5.81 -1.99
CA GLY A 29 -37.52 4.67 -2.58
C GLY A 29 -36.43 4.25 -1.60
N SER A 30 -36.76 3.33 -0.69
CA SER A 30 -35.77 2.71 0.18
C SER A 30 -34.82 1.87 -0.68
N VAL A 31 -33.79 2.52 -1.22
CA VAL A 31 -32.57 1.82 -1.63
C VAL A 31 -31.91 1.43 -0.32
N GLN A 32 -32.17 0.20 0.11
CA GLN A 32 -31.35 -0.46 1.10
C GLN A 32 -29.95 -0.55 0.50
N ALA A 33 -29.10 0.43 0.82
CA ALA A 33 -27.67 0.26 0.72
C ALA A 33 -27.34 -0.91 1.63
N GLN A 34 -27.14 -2.09 1.05
CA GLN A 34 -26.64 -3.24 1.76
C GLN A 34 -25.36 -2.80 2.47
N ASP A 35 -25.33 -2.98 3.78
CA ASP A 35 -24.16 -2.83 4.62
C ASP A 35 -23.07 -3.74 4.04
N LEU A 36 -22.22 -3.18 3.17
CA LEU A 36 -20.92 -3.75 2.91
C LEU A 36 -20.17 -3.61 4.23
N ALA A 37 -20.14 -4.71 4.98
CA ALA A 37 -19.50 -4.88 6.27
C ALA A 37 -18.44 -3.79 6.49
N THR A 38 -18.75 -2.81 7.34
CA THR A 38 -17.76 -1.81 7.76
C THR A 38 -16.56 -2.59 8.29
N PRO A 39 -15.38 -2.49 7.67
CA PRO A 39 -14.20 -3.07 8.29
C PRO A 39 -14.08 -2.40 9.66
N ASN A 40 -14.08 -3.19 10.73
CA ASN A 40 -13.70 -2.73 12.05
C ASN A 40 -12.25 -2.26 11.93
N LEU A 41 -12.07 -0.98 11.61
CA LEU A 41 -10.78 -0.33 11.61
C LEU A 41 -10.42 -0.12 13.06
N THR A 42 -9.80 -1.13 13.62
CA THR A 42 -9.35 -1.10 15.00
C THR A 42 -8.26 -0.02 15.12
N GLU A 43 -8.34 0.80 16.18
CA GLU A 43 -7.49 1.97 16.38
C GLU A 43 -6.00 1.60 16.38
N ALA A 44 -5.13 2.51 15.93
CA ALA A 44 -3.68 2.27 15.87
C ALA A 44 -3.08 1.86 17.25
N SER A 45 -3.67 2.37 18.34
CA SER A 45 -3.28 2.10 19.72
C SER A 45 -3.28 0.61 20.08
N GLN A 46 -4.11 -0.21 19.43
CA GLN A 46 -4.15 -1.66 19.66
C GLN A 46 -2.80 -2.34 19.38
N TYR A 47 -1.96 -1.75 18.51
CA TYR A 47 -0.69 -2.32 18.09
C TYR A 47 0.45 -1.96 19.05
N GLN A 48 0.20 -1.13 20.07
CA GLN A 48 1.23 -0.75 21.03
C GLN A 48 1.91 -1.97 21.69
N PRO A 49 1.21 -3.03 22.11
CA PRO A 49 1.85 -4.23 22.66
C PRO A 49 2.82 -4.90 21.67
N LEU A 50 2.49 -4.90 20.37
CA LEU A 50 3.34 -5.49 19.33
C LEU A 50 4.69 -4.78 19.27
N PHE A 51 4.68 -3.45 19.16
CA PHE A 51 5.91 -2.67 19.01
C PHE A 51 6.75 -2.57 20.29
N ASN A 52 6.24 -3.08 21.42
CA ASN A 52 7.00 -3.21 22.66
C ASN A 52 7.78 -4.54 22.75
N GLN A 53 7.53 -5.49 21.85
CA GLN A 53 8.19 -6.81 21.83
C GLN A 53 9.00 -6.99 20.55
N GLY A 54 10.33 -7.05 20.69
CA GLY A 54 11.21 -7.42 19.57
C GLY A 54 10.96 -8.85 19.11
N ALA A 55 11.17 -9.10 17.82
CA ALA A 55 11.04 -10.44 17.26
C ALA A 55 12.24 -11.33 17.61
N ASP A 56 11.97 -12.56 18.04
CA ASP A 56 12.99 -13.60 18.19
C ASP A 56 13.28 -14.27 16.84
N ASN A 57 14.55 -14.62 16.58
CA ASN A 57 14.96 -15.19 15.31
C ASN A 57 14.31 -16.56 15.04
N ALA A 58 14.16 -17.41 16.05
CA ALA A 58 13.53 -18.72 15.86
C ALA A 58 12.04 -18.57 15.50
N ALA A 59 11.36 -17.60 16.10
CA ALA A 59 9.98 -17.26 15.76
C ALA A 59 9.84 -16.74 14.31
N LEU A 60 10.76 -15.87 13.87
CA LEU A 60 10.76 -15.37 12.49
C LEU A 60 11.02 -16.47 11.46
N VAL A 61 11.92 -17.41 11.76
CA VAL A 61 12.19 -18.58 10.91
C VAL A 61 10.94 -19.46 10.81
N ALA A 62 10.27 -19.74 11.93
CA ALA A 62 9.01 -20.50 11.93
C ALA A 62 7.91 -19.79 11.12
N LEU A 63 7.80 -18.47 11.24
CA LEU A 63 6.86 -17.67 10.45
C LEU A 63 7.19 -17.72 8.95
N SER A 64 8.46 -17.60 8.57
CA SER A 64 8.90 -17.68 7.16
C SER A 64 8.54 -19.02 6.54
N GLN A 65 8.76 -20.13 7.26
CA GLN A 65 8.36 -21.46 6.80
C GLN A 65 6.84 -21.59 6.66
N LYS A 66 6.08 -20.98 7.58
CA LYS A 66 4.62 -20.97 7.54
C LYS A 66 4.05 -20.13 6.38
N LEU A 67 4.70 -19.02 6.05
CA LEU A 67 4.27 -18.08 5.00
C LEU A 67 4.87 -18.36 3.63
N ASN A 68 5.67 -19.41 3.46
CA ASN A 68 6.16 -19.81 2.15
C ASN A 68 5.00 -20.36 1.31
N LEU A 69 4.30 -19.44 0.64
CA LEU A 69 3.09 -19.71 -0.14
C LEU A 69 3.40 -20.25 -1.55
N GLY A 70 4.58 -20.83 -1.76
CA GLY A 70 5.01 -21.38 -3.05
C GLY A 70 5.55 -20.33 -4.02
N GLU A 71 5.79 -20.73 -5.28
CA GLU A 71 6.42 -19.88 -6.30
C GLU A 71 5.51 -18.72 -6.74
N THR A 72 4.20 -18.97 -6.80
CA THR A 72 3.23 -17.99 -7.28
C THR A 72 1.99 -17.94 -6.39
N VAL A 73 1.59 -16.74 -5.98
CA VAL A 73 0.39 -16.47 -5.17
C VAL A 73 -0.46 -15.45 -5.87
N ARG A 74 -1.78 -15.64 -5.87
CA ARG A 74 -2.74 -14.64 -6.34
C ARG A 74 -3.95 -14.56 -5.44
N GLY A 75 -4.64 -13.44 -5.50
CA GLY A 75 -5.88 -13.26 -4.76
C GLY A 75 -6.48 -11.88 -4.98
N HIS A 76 -7.46 -11.58 -4.16
CA HIS A 76 -8.14 -10.29 -4.13
C HIS A 76 -7.67 -9.49 -2.91
N PHE A 77 -7.80 -8.17 -2.99
CA PHE A 77 -7.59 -7.29 -1.85
C PHE A 77 -8.73 -6.30 -1.68
N VAL A 78 -8.98 -5.93 -0.43
CA VAL A 78 -9.80 -4.77 -0.05
C VAL A 78 -8.93 -3.86 0.77
N GLN A 79 -8.70 -2.64 0.28
CA GLN A 79 -7.95 -1.62 1.00
C GLN A 79 -8.92 -0.58 1.57
N SER A 80 -8.69 -0.23 2.83
CA SER A 80 -9.40 0.82 3.55
C SER A 80 -8.40 1.83 4.09
N ARG A 81 -8.55 3.10 3.71
CA ARG A 81 -7.70 4.20 4.17
C ARG A 81 -8.52 5.19 4.99
N GLN A 82 -8.29 5.20 6.29
CA GLN A 82 -8.85 6.17 7.21
C GLN A 82 -7.93 7.38 7.26
N LEU A 83 -8.44 8.52 6.78
CA LEU A 83 -7.78 9.81 6.93
C LEU A 83 -8.39 10.53 8.12
N LYS A 84 -7.55 11.16 8.96
CA LYS A 84 -8.00 11.96 10.11
C LYS A 84 -9.11 12.96 9.76
N VAL A 85 -9.05 13.52 8.56
CA VAL A 85 -9.96 14.58 8.09
C VAL A 85 -11.30 14.06 7.55
N LEU A 86 -11.43 12.74 7.32
CA LEU A 86 -12.62 12.14 6.71
C LEU A 86 -13.48 11.40 7.73
N LYS A 87 -14.81 11.53 7.61
CA LYS A 87 -15.78 10.80 8.45
C LYS A 87 -15.92 9.32 8.07
N LYS A 88 -15.64 8.98 6.81
CA LYS A 88 -15.69 7.62 6.28
C LYS A 88 -14.34 7.29 5.64
N PRO A 89 -13.88 6.02 5.72
CA PRO A 89 -12.65 5.63 5.05
C PRO A 89 -12.82 5.63 3.53
N LEU A 90 -11.71 5.79 2.82
CA LEU A 90 -11.63 5.54 1.39
C LEU A 90 -11.44 4.04 1.18
N ILE A 91 -12.31 3.43 0.36
CA ILE A 91 -12.23 2.00 0.06
C ILE A 91 -11.78 1.80 -1.38
N SER A 92 -10.80 0.93 -1.59
CA SER A 92 -10.43 0.41 -2.91
C SER A 92 -10.34 -1.11 -2.92
N GLN A 93 -10.54 -1.71 -4.09
CA GLN A 93 -10.54 -3.16 -4.25
C GLN A 93 -9.88 -3.55 -5.55
N GLY A 94 -9.33 -4.76 -5.59
CA GLY A 94 -8.68 -5.26 -6.78
C GLY A 94 -8.11 -6.65 -6.58
N GLN A 95 -7.12 -6.96 -7.41
CA GLN A 95 -6.47 -8.26 -7.48
C GLN A 95 -4.97 -8.10 -7.58
N PHE A 96 -4.25 -9.14 -7.18
CA PHE A 96 -2.80 -9.17 -7.29
C PHE A 96 -2.30 -10.56 -7.67
N VAL A 97 -1.13 -10.59 -8.31
CA VAL A 97 -0.39 -11.80 -8.65
C VAL A 97 1.07 -11.56 -8.28
N PHE A 98 1.56 -12.32 -7.32
CA PHE A 98 2.97 -12.39 -6.98
C PHE A 98 3.56 -13.67 -7.54
N ASP A 99 4.74 -13.56 -8.12
CA ASP A 99 5.58 -14.68 -8.53
C ASP A 99 7.02 -14.40 -8.13
N LYS A 100 7.70 -15.42 -7.61
CA LYS A 100 9.07 -15.29 -7.13
C LYS A 100 10.05 -14.81 -8.21
N ASP A 101 9.85 -15.22 -9.46
CA ASP A 101 10.75 -14.93 -10.58
C ASP A 101 10.23 -13.78 -11.46
N GLN A 102 8.91 -13.60 -11.55
CA GLN A 102 8.32 -12.54 -12.36
C GLN A 102 8.04 -11.23 -11.60
N GLY A 103 7.96 -11.27 -10.27
CA GLY A 103 7.70 -10.11 -9.43
C GLY A 103 6.22 -9.98 -9.03
N LEU A 104 5.71 -8.76 -8.95
CA LEU A 104 4.34 -8.48 -8.49
C LEU A 104 3.55 -7.66 -9.49
N ILE A 105 2.33 -8.11 -9.79
CA ILE A 105 1.26 -7.34 -10.42
C ILE A 105 0.24 -6.96 -9.34
N TRP A 106 -0.09 -5.69 -9.26
CA TRP A 106 -1.13 -5.15 -8.39
C TRP A 106 -2.11 -4.33 -9.22
N GLN A 107 -3.33 -4.82 -9.37
CA GLN A 107 -4.37 -4.16 -10.16
C GLN A 107 -5.51 -3.72 -9.26
N GLN A 108 -5.69 -2.41 -9.11
CA GLN A 108 -6.87 -1.84 -8.50
C GLN A 108 -7.98 -1.78 -9.56
N LEU A 109 -9.17 -2.25 -9.21
CA LEU A 109 -10.35 -2.23 -10.08
C LEU A 109 -11.33 -1.12 -9.69
N THR A 110 -11.45 -0.84 -8.38
CA THR A 110 -12.35 0.20 -7.85
C THR A 110 -11.65 1.07 -6.82
N PRO A 111 -12.02 2.36 -6.69
CA PRO A 111 -13.03 3.09 -7.46
C PRO A 111 -12.52 3.60 -8.82
N PHE A 112 -11.21 3.58 -9.03
CA PHE A 112 -10.58 3.91 -10.30
C PHE A 112 -9.61 2.80 -10.65
N GLU A 113 -9.61 2.38 -11.91
CA GLU A 113 -8.69 1.35 -12.37
C GLU A 113 -7.25 1.89 -12.35
N SER A 114 -6.33 1.09 -11.81
CA SER A 114 -4.90 1.33 -11.93
C SER A 114 -4.13 0.01 -11.90
N LEU A 115 -2.97 0.00 -12.54
CA LEU A 115 -2.07 -1.15 -12.57
C LEU A 115 -0.69 -0.72 -12.08
N LEU A 116 -0.11 -1.57 -11.24
CA LEU A 116 1.26 -1.46 -10.81
C LEU A 116 1.96 -2.79 -11.05
N ILE A 117 3.15 -2.74 -11.64
CA ILE A 117 4.02 -3.90 -11.84
C ILE A 117 5.37 -3.60 -11.20
N LEU A 118 5.82 -4.49 -10.33
CA LEU A 118 7.15 -4.48 -9.74
C LEU A 118 7.93 -5.68 -10.28
N LYS A 119 8.98 -5.43 -11.05
CA LYS A 119 9.84 -6.47 -11.64
C LYS A 119 11.25 -5.92 -11.84
N ASP A 120 12.29 -6.69 -11.52
CA ASP A 120 13.71 -6.33 -11.75
C ASP A 120 14.10 -4.94 -11.20
N LYS A 121 13.59 -4.59 -9.99
CA LYS A 121 13.75 -3.25 -9.36
C LYS A 121 13.17 -2.08 -10.18
N GLN A 122 12.36 -2.38 -11.18
CA GLN A 122 11.58 -1.41 -11.91
C GLN A 122 10.15 -1.41 -11.40
N LEU A 123 9.61 -0.22 -11.28
CA LEU A 123 8.23 0.01 -10.97
C LEU A 123 7.54 0.64 -12.16
N ILE A 124 6.43 0.04 -12.55
CA ILE A 124 5.65 0.48 -13.71
C ILE A 124 4.24 0.71 -13.26
N GLN A 125 3.75 1.90 -13.50
CA GLN A 125 2.43 2.34 -13.09
C GLN A 125 1.63 2.73 -14.32
N ARG A 126 0.39 2.27 -14.38
CA ARG A 126 -0.62 2.75 -15.32
C ARG A 126 -1.80 3.30 -14.54
N ASP A 127 -2.13 4.56 -14.78
CA ASP A 127 -3.30 5.17 -14.16
C ASP A 127 -4.59 4.92 -14.96
N SER A 128 -5.71 5.38 -14.41
CA SER A 128 -7.05 5.28 -15.05
C SER A 128 -7.17 5.97 -16.40
N GLN A 129 -6.22 6.86 -16.77
CA GLN A 129 -6.18 7.50 -18.08
C GLN A 129 -5.28 6.73 -19.07
N GLY A 130 -4.73 5.60 -18.65
CA GLY A 130 -3.82 4.78 -19.45
C GLY A 130 -2.39 5.34 -19.51
N ARG A 131 -2.06 6.38 -18.75
CA ARG A 131 -0.70 6.95 -18.75
C ARG A 131 0.23 6.00 -18.02
N VAL A 132 1.34 5.66 -18.67
CA VAL A 132 2.36 4.77 -18.13
C VAL A 132 3.54 5.57 -17.60
N GLN A 133 3.99 5.23 -16.39
CA GLN A 133 5.19 5.77 -15.77
C GLN A 133 6.11 4.62 -15.38
N VAL A 134 7.41 4.79 -15.61
CA VAL A 134 8.44 3.82 -15.23
C VAL A 134 9.45 4.52 -14.32
N SER A 135 9.69 3.94 -13.16
CA SER A 135 10.67 4.43 -12.19
C SER A 135 11.54 3.29 -11.65
N SER A 136 12.68 3.64 -11.06
CA SER A 136 13.42 2.70 -10.22
C SER A 136 12.68 2.54 -8.90
N ALA A 137 12.52 1.30 -8.44
CA ALA A 137 11.91 0.98 -7.15
C ALA A 137 12.69 1.60 -5.97
N ASP A 138 13.99 1.87 -6.14
CA ASP A 138 14.84 2.46 -5.10
C ASP A 138 14.74 4.00 -5.03
N ALA A 139 14.10 4.66 -6.01
CA ALA A 139 14.19 6.11 -6.19
C ALA A 139 13.03 6.92 -5.56
N SER A 140 11.93 6.30 -5.14
CA SER A 140 10.77 7.04 -4.63
C SER A 140 10.80 7.18 -3.10
N ALA A 141 11.41 8.27 -2.64
CA ALA A 141 11.37 8.70 -1.23
C ALA A 141 10.35 9.84 -0.96
N SER A 142 9.44 10.13 -1.90
CA SER A 142 8.38 11.15 -1.74
C SER A 142 7.03 10.50 -1.43
N ALA A 143 5.97 11.24 -1.08
CA ALA A 143 4.66 10.68 -0.71
C ALA A 143 3.95 9.82 -1.79
N ALA A 144 4.51 9.69 -3.01
CA ALA A 144 4.18 8.63 -3.98
C ALA A 144 4.70 7.22 -3.56
N ALA A 145 5.69 7.17 -2.68
CA ALA A 145 6.38 6.00 -2.12
C ALA A 145 5.47 5.01 -1.40
N MET A 146 4.28 5.44 -0.94
CA MET A 146 3.33 4.52 -0.31
C MET A 146 2.79 3.50 -1.32
N GLY A 147 2.60 3.91 -2.59
CA GLY A 147 2.19 2.98 -3.66
C GLY A 147 3.30 2.02 -4.09
N ASP A 148 4.56 2.35 -3.81
CA ASP A 148 5.75 1.70 -4.37
C ASP A 148 6.42 0.74 -3.36
N LEU A 149 6.41 1.11 -2.08
CA LEU A 149 6.89 0.26 -0.97
C LEU A 149 5.96 -0.91 -0.68
N LEU A 150 4.65 -0.66 -0.77
CA LEU A 150 3.61 -1.65 -0.52
C LEU A 150 3.80 -2.93 -1.36
N PRO A 151 3.92 -2.83 -2.70
CA PRO A 151 4.23 -3.95 -3.57
C PRO A 151 5.52 -4.70 -3.18
N SER A 152 6.59 -3.97 -2.87
CA SER A 152 7.88 -4.57 -2.50
C SER A 152 7.80 -5.36 -1.19
N LEU A 153 7.06 -4.82 -0.22
CA LEU A 153 6.83 -5.48 1.07
C LEU A 153 5.93 -6.70 0.93
N VAL A 154 4.82 -6.57 0.20
CA VAL A 154 3.92 -7.69 -0.11
C VAL A 154 4.69 -8.78 -0.84
N SER A 155 5.54 -8.43 -1.81
CA SER A 155 6.43 -9.36 -2.52
C SER A 155 7.39 -10.10 -1.57
N ALA A 156 8.16 -9.37 -0.75
CA ALA A 156 9.11 -9.97 0.19
C ALA A 156 8.43 -10.94 1.17
N MET A 157 7.22 -10.60 1.58
CA MET A 157 6.42 -11.43 2.46
C MET A 157 5.83 -12.67 1.82
N LEU A 158 5.18 -12.51 0.67
CA LEU A 158 4.58 -13.63 -0.05
C LEU A 158 5.67 -14.60 -0.56
N GLY A 159 6.86 -14.08 -0.86
CA GLY A 159 8.05 -14.86 -1.19
C GLY A 159 8.77 -15.48 0.02
N GLY A 160 8.29 -15.25 1.24
CA GLY A 160 8.83 -15.84 2.47
C GLY A 160 10.20 -15.30 2.93
N ASP A 161 10.74 -14.24 2.32
CA ASP A 161 12.03 -13.64 2.69
C ASP A 161 11.89 -12.63 3.84
N ILE A 162 11.40 -13.13 4.98
CA ILE A 162 11.26 -12.33 6.20
C ILE A 162 12.64 -11.91 6.74
N SER A 163 13.66 -12.73 6.52
CA SER A 163 15.04 -12.43 6.89
C SER A 163 15.57 -11.18 6.18
N GLY A 164 15.28 -11.02 4.89
CA GLY A 164 15.63 -9.83 4.11
C GLY A 164 15.02 -8.54 4.65
N LEU A 165 13.82 -8.59 5.26
CA LEU A 165 13.17 -7.42 5.86
C LEU A 165 13.99 -6.85 7.01
N SER A 166 14.73 -7.68 7.75
CA SER A 166 15.56 -7.21 8.87
C SER A 166 16.66 -6.23 8.46
N ASN A 167 17.04 -6.19 7.17
CA ASN A 167 18.02 -5.22 6.66
C ASN A 167 17.48 -3.78 6.69
N HIS A 168 16.17 -3.61 6.47
CA HIS A 168 15.52 -2.31 6.32
C HIS A 168 14.59 -1.97 7.50
N PHE A 169 14.21 -2.96 8.30
CA PHE A 169 13.24 -2.83 9.38
C PHE A 169 13.74 -3.43 10.70
N GLU A 170 13.38 -2.80 11.81
CA GLU A 170 13.33 -3.46 13.11
C GLU A 170 12.04 -4.30 13.15
N LEU A 171 12.16 -5.57 13.52
CA LEU A 171 11.07 -6.54 13.50
C LEU A 171 10.53 -6.78 14.90
N HIS A 172 9.21 -6.82 15.01
CA HIS A 172 8.45 -7.06 16.23
C HIS A 172 7.52 -8.23 16.00
N PHE A 173 7.39 -9.15 16.94
CA PHE A 173 6.57 -10.34 16.73
C PHE A 173 5.72 -10.66 17.94
N LEU A 174 4.42 -10.86 17.69
CA LEU A 174 3.47 -11.40 18.65
C LEU A 174 2.75 -12.58 18.03
N ALA A 175 2.65 -13.67 18.77
CA ALA A 175 1.77 -14.78 18.44
C ALA A 175 0.80 -15.02 19.60
N GLN A 176 -0.49 -15.06 19.31
CA GLN A 176 -1.54 -15.41 20.25
C GLN A 176 -2.17 -16.73 19.86
N LYS A 177 -2.06 -17.72 20.74
CA LYS A 177 -2.78 -18.98 20.62
C LYS A 177 -4.19 -18.82 21.17
N THR A 178 -5.18 -18.91 20.29
CA THR A 178 -6.58 -18.96 20.71
C THR A 178 -6.98 -20.42 20.84
N LEU A 179 -7.22 -20.87 22.07
CA LEU A 179 -7.81 -22.18 22.33
C LEU A 179 -9.31 -22.08 22.10
N THR A 180 -9.76 -22.48 20.92
CA THR A 180 -11.19 -22.78 20.70
C THR A 180 -11.40 -24.29 20.88
N ASN A 181 -12.58 -24.69 21.34
CA ASN A 181 -12.90 -26.05 21.77
C ASN A 181 -12.65 -27.15 20.70
N GLU A 182 -12.33 -26.80 19.45
CA GLU A 182 -12.11 -27.79 18.39
C GLU A 182 -10.79 -27.66 17.59
N LEU A 183 -10.00 -26.59 17.73
CA LEU A 183 -8.61 -26.51 17.23
C LEU A 183 -7.94 -25.25 17.79
N ALA A 184 -6.68 -25.35 18.23
CA ALA A 184 -5.88 -24.17 18.56
C ALA A 184 -5.51 -23.44 17.25
N LYS A 185 -6.06 -22.24 17.03
CA LYS A 185 -5.62 -21.36 15.95
C LYS A 185 -4.65 -20.33 16.50
N GLU A 186 -3.45 -20.30 15.93
CA GLU A 186 -2.43 -19.33 16.26
C GLU A 186 -2.53 -18.15 15.29
N ASN A 187 -2.99 -17.02 15.82
CA ASN A 187 -2.92 -15.75 15.12
C ASN A 187 -1.56 -15.13 15.42
N TRP A 188 -0.96 -14.52 14.41
CA TRP A 188 0.32 -13.85 14.54
C TRP A 188 0.24 -12.43 14.01
N GLN A 189 1.10 -11.58 14.57
CA GLN A 189 1.35 -10.23 14.14
C GLN A 189 2.85 -10.01 13.98
N LEU A 190 3.27 -9.49 12.82
CA LEU A 190 4.64 -9.05 12.56
C LEU A 190 4.63 -7.54 12.36
N GLY A 191 5.26 -6.81 13.29
CA GLY A 191 5.44 -5.37 13.24
C GLY A 191 6.77 -5.01 12.60
N LEU A 192 6.77 -3.98 11.76
CA LEU A 192 7.95 -3.48 11.06
C LEU A 192 8.10 -1.99 11.33
N THR A 193 9.24 -1.61 11.89
CA THR A 193 9.65 -0.22 12.09
C THR A 193 10.79 0.08 11.11
N PRO A 194 10.64 0.98 10.12
CA PRO A 194 11.71 1.28 9.18
C PRO A 194 12.95 1.77 9.90
N LYS A 195 14.15 1.36 9.49
CA LYS A 195 15.42 1.88 10.04
C LYS A 195 15.75 3.25 9.45
N ASP A 196 15.38 3.48 8.19
CA ASP A 196 15.65 4.73 7.49
C ASP A 196 14.78 5.90 8.02
N PRO A 197 15.39 7.05 8.40
CA PRO A 197 14.66 8.19 8.94
C PRO A 197 13.70 8.89 7.96
N LEU A 198 13.96 8.84 6.65
CA LEU A 198 13.05 9.40 5.65
C LEU A 198 11.82 8.50 5.51
N MET A 199 12.03 7.19 5.50
CA MET A 199 10.94 6.22 5.53
C MET A 199 10.08 6.37 6.78
N LYS A 200 10.68 6.51 7.97
CA LYS A 200 9.94 6.74 9.23
C LYS A 200 8.98 7.95 9.16
N LYS A 201 9.28 8.97 8.34
CA LYS A 201 8.41 10.14 8.14
C LYS A 201 7.24 9.87 7.20
N ALA A 202 7.41 8.97 6.23
CA ALA A 202 6.38 8.64 5.24
C ALA A 202 5.47 7.50 5.72
N ILE A 203 6.06 6.47 6.32
CA ILE A 203 5.41 5.30 6.90
C ILE A 203 6.12 5.04 8.22
N ALA A 204 5.45 5.28 9.34
CA ALA A 204 6.13 5.14 10.63
C ALA A 204 6.25 3.67 11.03
N ASN A 205 5.17 2.91 10.87
CA ASN A 205 5.14 1.50 11.24
C ASN A 205 4.20 0.71 10.32
N MET A 206 4.47 -0.59 10.20
CA MET A 206 3.61 -1.51 9.46
C MET A 206 3.34 -2.74 10.29
N VAL A 207 2.15 -3.32 10.13
CA VAL A 207 1.74 -4.53 10.83
C VAL A 207 1.18 -5.51 9.84
N LEU A 208 1.60 -6.74 9.99
CA LEU A 208 1.16 -7.86 9.18
C LEU A 208 0.44 -8.81 10.09
N GLU A 209 -0.71 -9.29 9.64
CA GLU A 209 -1.58 -10.14 10.42
C GLU A 209 -1.90 -11.40 9.63
N GLY A 210 -1.92 -12.53 10.33
CA GLY A 210 -2.36 -13.76 9.72
C GLY A 210 -2.54 -14.89 10.71
N SER A 211 -2.85 -16.05 10.15
CA SER A 211 -2.92 -17.31 10.87
C SER A 211 -2.15 -18.38 10.08
N ASP A 212 -2.85 -19.32 9.45
CA ASP A 212 -2.29 -20.27 8.50
C ASP A 212 -1.93 -19.62 7.16
N THR A 213 -2.58 -18.50 6.85
CA THR A 213 -2.28 -17.66 5.69
C THR A 213 -2.15 -16.19 6.11
N LEU A 214 -1.60 -15.36 5.22
CA LEU A 214 -1.64 -13.91 5.35
C LEU A 214 -3.09 -13.43 5.31
N HIS A 215 -3.49 -12.57 6.23
CA HIS A 215 -4.84 -11.97 6.27
C HIS A 215 -4.80 -10.48 5.93
N ALA A 216 -3.87 -9.72 6.50
CA ALA A 216 -3.84 -8.28 6.31
C ALA A 216 -2.46 -7.65 6.42
N LEU A 217 -2.34 -6.48 5.78
CA LEU A 217 -1.25 -5.52 5.94
C LEU A 217 -1.82 -4.18 6.38
N VAL A 218 -1.25 -3.60 7.43
CA VAL A 218 -1.66 -2.33 8.02
C VAL A 218 -0.48 -1.37 8.02
N LEU A 219 -0.72 -0.12 7.62
CA LEU A 219 0.24 0.96 7.56
C LEU A 219 -0.21 2.06 8.50
N LEU A 220 0.72 2.46 9.36
CA LEU A 220 0.52 3.48 10.38
C LEU A 220 1.35 4.70 9.99
N SER A 221 0.70 5.86 9.89
CA SER A 221 1.39 7.12 9.55
C SER A 221 2.28 7.66 10.69
N ALA A 222 2.15 7.11 11.90
CA ALA A 222 2.92 7.47 13.10
C ALA A 222 3.16 6.24 14.00
N ALA A 223 3.92 6.45 15.09
CA ALA A 223 4.01 5.45 16.15
C ALA A 223 2.63 5.16 16.74
N PRO A 224 2.30 3.90 17.12
CA PRO A 224 0.97 3.53 17.63
C PRO A 224 0.48 4.36 18.83
N SER A 225 1.40 4.95 19.60
CA SER A 225 1.10 5.83 20.73
C SER A 225 0.66 7.24 20.34
N VAL A 226 0.81 7.63 19.07
CA VAL A 226 0.53 8.97 18.57
C VAL A 226 -0.87 9.00 17.97
N SER A 227 -1.77 9.79 18.57
CA SER A 227 -3.13 9.99 18.08
C SER A 227 -3.42 11.48 17.85
N PRO A 228 -4.24 11.84 16.85
CA PRO A 228 -4.82 10.99 15.81
C PRO A 228 -3.86 10.78 14.61
N GLN A 229 -3.99 9.64 13.93
CA GLN A 229 -3.13 9.28 12.79
C GLN A 229 -3.94 8.70 11.62
N ASP A 230 -3.36 8.74 10.43
CA ASP A 230 -3.91 8.04 9.26
C ASP A 230 -3.55 6.55 9.35
N ILE A 231 -4.47 5.71 8.89
CA ILE A 231 -4.32 4.25 8.89
C ILE A 231 -4.76 3.73 7.52
N THR A 232 -3.93 2.87 6.92
CA THR A 232 -4.32 2.08 5.75
C THR A 232 -4.32 0.61 6.14
N ARG A 233 -5.42 -0.10 5.93
CA ARG A 233 -5.52 -1.56 6.08
C ARG A 233 -5.80 -2.18 4.72
N ILE A 234 -5.11 -3.26 4.40
CA ILE A 234 -5.30 -4.07 3.20
C ILE A 234 -5.63 -5.48 3.67
N ASP A 235 -6.86 -5.93 3.41
CA ASP A 235 -7.31 -7.29 3.69
C ASP A 235 -7.19 -8.15 2.44
N PHE A 236 -6.45 -9.25 2.55
CA PHE A 236 -6.25 -10.22 1.48
C PHE A 236 -7.33 -11.30 1.52
N ARG A 237 -7.84 -11.70 0.35
CA ARG A 237 -8.92 -12.67 0.23
C ARG A 237 -8.63 -13.66 -0.89
N GLU A 238 -9.16 -14.86 -0.74
CA GLU A 238 -9.14 -15.90 -1.78
C GLU A 238 -7.73 -16.19 -2.31
N LEU A 239 -6.77 -16.31 -1.40
CA LEU A 239 -5.39 -16.62 -1.74
C LEU A 239 -5.32 -18.00 -2.38
N ARG A 240 -4.76 -18.06 -3.59
CA ARG A 240 -4.59 -19.28 -4.38
C ARG A 240 -3.18 -19.37 -4.92
N GLN A 241 -2.69 -20.60 -4.97
CA GLN A 241 -1.41 -20.96 -5.57
C GLN A 241 -1.63 -21.67 -6.90
N GLY A 242 -0.58 -21.77 -7.72
CA GLY A 242 -0.61 -22.47 -9.00
C GLY A 242 0.42 -21.92 -9.97
N LYS A 243 0.48 -22.44 -11.20
CA LYS A 243 1.34 -21.85 -12.24
C LYS A 243 0.77 -20.52 -12.73
N LEU A 244 1.63 -19.64 -13.22
CA LEU A 244 1.18 -18.47 -13.97
C LEU A 244 0.47 -18.91 -15.26
N SER A 245 -0.61 -18.23 -15.59
CA SER A 245 -1.27 -18.32 -16.88
C SER A 245 -0.54 -17.49 -17.93
N ASP A 246 -0.78 -17.79 -19.22
CA ASP A 246 -0.19 -17.02 -20.33
C ASP A 246 -0.56 -15.53 -20.29
N ALA A 247 -1.77 -15.22 -19.80
CA ALA A 247 -2.22 -13.84 -19.63
C ALA A 247 -1.43 -13.10 -18.53
N GLU A 248 -1.17 -13.75 -17.41
CA GLU A 248 -0.35 -13.18 -16.32
C GLU A 248 1.11 -12.99 -16.78
N LEU A 249 1.69 -13.96 -17.50
CA LEU A 249 3.04 -13.86 -18.09
C LEU A 249 3.14 -12.71 -19.09
N ALA A 250 2.13 -12.53 -19.93
CA ALA A 250 2.07 -11.41 -20.87
C ALA A 250 2.03 -10.06 -20.14
N GLN A 251 1.30 -9.96 -19.03
CA GLN A 251 1.28 -8.73 -18.21
C GLN A 251 2.64 -8.42 -17.60
N PHE A 252 3.35 -9.41 -17.04
CA PHE A 252 4.71 -9.21 -16.55
C PHE A 252 5.70 -8.80 -17.65
N SER A 253 5.42 -9.14 -18.90
CA SER A 253 6.26 -8.77 -20.05
C SER A 253 6.14 -7.29 -20.44
N ILE A 254 5.02 -6.62 -20.10
CA ILE A 254 4.86 -5.16 -20.27
C ILE A 254 6.02 -4.42 -19.60
N ALA A 255 6.56 -4.99 -18.52
CA ALA A 255 7.66 -4.37 -17.81
C ALA A 255 8.97 -4.31 -18.59
N LEU A 256 9.21 -5.28 -19.45
CA LEU A 256 10.45 -5.39 -20.21
C LEU A 256 10.47 -4.47 -21.44
N THR A 257 9.30 -4.12 -21.98
CA THR A 257 9.19 -3.37 -23.25
C THR A 257 9.35 -1.85 -23.09
N GLN A 258 9.13 -1.30 -21.89
CA GLN A 258 9.12 0.15 -21.63
C GLN A 258 10.47 0.70 -21.12
N LYS A 259 11.59 0.05 -21.47
CA LYS A 259 12.94 0.46 -21.04
C LYS A 259 13.19 1.93 -21.40
N VAL A 260 13.40 2.76 -20.38
CA VAL A 260 13.68 4.20 -20.45
C VAL A 260 14.77 4.46 -21.50
N PRO A 261 14.56 5.35 -22.50
CA PRO A 261 15.61 5.69 -23.44
C PRO A 261 16.82 6.25 -22.70
N PRO A 262 18.06 5.97 -23.14
CA PRO A 262 19.25 6.55 -22.52
C PRO A 262 19.09 8.06 -22.47
N ARG A 263 19.38 8.65 -21.30
CA ARG A 263 19.45 10.11 -21.13
C ARG A 263 20.48 10.60 -22.15
N GLU A 264 20.03 11.26 -23.22
CA GLU A 264 20.92 11.90 -24.19
C GLU A 264 21.86 12.83 -23.42
N THR A 265 23.15 12.49 -23.41
CA THR A 265 24.20 13.39 -22.96
C THR A 265 24.26 14.52 -23.97
N ASP A 266 23.77 15.69 -23.59
CA ASP A 266 23.85 16.92 -24.38
C ASP A 266 25.32 17.22 -24.71
N PRO A 267 25.73 17.24 -26.00
CA PRO A 267 27.08 17.61 -26.38
C PRO A 267 27.17 19.14 -26.45
N GLN A 268 27.40 19.77 -25.30
CA GLN A 268 27.73 21.20 -25.23
C GLN A 268 28.94 21.42 -24.31
N GLU A 269 30.13 20.96 -24.73
CA GLU A 269 31.37 21.67 -24.38
C GLU A 269 32.51 21.32 -25.36
N SER A 270 32.39 21.85 -26.58
CA SER A 270 33.56 22.09 -27.43
C SER A 270 33.33 23.41 -28.14
N LYS A 271 33.82 24.48 -27.50
CA LYS A 271 34.39 25.70 -28.11
C LYS A 271 34.60 26.75 -27.03
N ALA A 272 35.83 26.82 -26.54
CA ALA A 272 36.43 28.10 -26.19
C ALA A 272 37.88 28.06 -26.66
N LYS A 273 38.14 28.94 -27.62
CA LYS A 273 39.44 29.32 -28.17
C LYS A 273 40.03 30.39 -27.27
#